data_AF-A0A7J4SG53-F1
#
_entry.id   AF-A0A7J4SG53-F1
#
_cell.length_a   1.000
_cell.length_b   1.000
_cell.length_c   1.000
_cell.angle_alpha   90.00
_cell.angle_beta   90.00
_cell.angle_gamma   90.00
#
_symmetry.space_group_name_H-M   'P 1'
#
loop_
_entity.id
_entity.type
_entity.pdbx_description
1 polymer ?
#
loop_
_entity_poly.entity_id
_entity_poly.type
_entity_poly.pdbx_seq_one_letter_code
_entity_poly.pdbx_strand_id
1 'polypeptide(L)' 'MPVRFESVSLPKKPGVYLFKTKQKRVLYVGKATKLNERIRSYFSNNPDRAMIPDLIER' A
#
# COMPACT_ATOMS: atom_id res chain seq x y z
N MET A 1 -12.97 -5.76 0.41
CA MET A 1 -12.42 -6.26 1.67
C MET A 1 -11.44 -5.20 2.09
N PRO A 2 -11.64 -4.51 3.22
CA PRO A 2 -10.58 -3.69 3.76
C PRO A 2 -9.41 -4.64 4.01
N VAL A 3 -8.27 -4.36 3.36
CA VAL A 3 -7.05 -5.15 3.57
C VAL A 3 -6.66 -4.89 5.03
N ARG A 4 -6.89 -5.89 5.90
CA ARG A 4 -6.42 -5.83 7.29
C ARG A 4 -4.89 -5.92 7.24
N PHE A 5 -4.22 -4.78 7.32
CA PHE A 5 -2.76 -4.69 7.20
C PHE A 5 -2.03 -5.39 8.34
N GLU A 6 -2.72 -5.70 9.44
CA GLU A 6 -2.11 -6.40 10.57
C GLU A 6 -1.72 -7.84 10.26
N SER A 7 -2.32 -8.49 9.25
CA SER A 7 -2.08 -9.91 8.96
C SER A 7 -1.08 -10.20 7.84
N VAL A 8 -0.61 -9.17 7.12
CA VAL A 8 0.30 -9.36 5.98
C VAL A 8 1.75 -9.10 6.40
N SER A 9 2.56 -10.16 6.43
CA SER A 9 4.02 -10.05 6.60
C SER A 9 4.64 -9.46 5.34
N LEU A 10 4.86 -8.14 5.33
CA LEU A 10 5.52 -7.44 4.24
C LEU A 10 7.05 -7.52 4.36
N PRO A 11 7.77 -7.68 3.24
CA PRO A 11 9.23 -7.81 3.26
C PRO A 11 9.92 -6.50 3.70
N LYS A 12 10.92 -6.63 4.58
CA LYS A 12 11.84 -5.56 4.99
C LYS A 12 12.99 -5.38 3.98
N LYS A 13 12.68 -5.35 2.69
CA LYS A 13 13.67 -5.30 1.60
C LYS A 13 13.24 -4.31 0.51
N PRO A 14 14.17 -3.89 -0.37
CA PRO A 14 13.83 -3.06 -1.51
C PRO A 14 12.94 -3.80 -2.50
N GLY A 15 12.09 -3.04 -3.20
CA GLY A 15 11.29 -3.59 -4.28
C GLY A 15 10.22 -2.64 -4.77
N VAL A 16 9.30 -3.21 -5.54
CA VAL A 16 8.15 -2.54 -6.15
C VAL A 16 6.86 -3.23 -5.67
N TYR A 17 5.81 -2.45 -5.45
CA TYR A 17 4.48 -2.94 -5.08
C TYR A 17 3.40 -2.28 -5.95
N LEU A 18 2.24 -2.91 -5.98
CA LEU A 18 1.10 -2.45 -6.76
C LEU A 18 -0.19 -2.60 -5.98
N PHE A 19 -0.96 -1.51 -5.90
CA PHE A 19 -2.35 -1.55 -5.47
C PHE A 19 -3.24 -1.82 -6.67
N LYS A 20 -4.18 -2.74 -6.50
CA LYS A 20 -5.08 -3.20 -7.55
C LYS A 20 -6.51 -3.22 -7.04
N THR A 21 -7.46 -2.97 -7.94
CA THR A 21 -8.87 -3.25 -7.67
C THR A 21 -9.10 -4.76 -7.54
N LYS A 22 -10.29 -5.16 -7.07
CA LYS A 22 -10.71 -6.56 -7.06
C LYS A 22 -10.70 -7.20 -8.46
N GLN A 23 -10.92 -6.42 -9.51
CA GLN A 23 -10.87 -6.84 -10.92
C GLN A 23 -9.44 -6.84 -11.48
N LYS A 24 -8.40 -6.79 -10.62
CA LYS A 24 -6.98 -6.81 -10.97
C LYS A 24 -6.49 -5.59 -11.77
N ARG A 25 -7.29 -4.53 -11.91
CA ARG A 25 -6.85 -3.27 -12.51
C ARG A 25 -5.82 -2.60 -11.60
N VAL A 26 -4.66 -2.23 -12.14
CA VAL A 26 -3.63 -1.49 -11.40
C VAL A 26 -4.10 -0.06 -11.17
N LEU A 27 -4.10 0.36 -9.91
CA LEU A 27 -4.44 1.71 -9.48
C LEU A 27 -3.20 2.54 -9.19
N TYR A 28 -2.21 1.91 -8.57
CA TYR A 28 -0.99 2.58 -8.15
C TYR A 28 0.19 1.62 -8.15
N VAL A 29 1.35 2.12 -8.56
CA VAL A 29 2.64 1.43 -8.49
C VAL A 29 3.58 2.30 -7.67
N GLY A 30 4.23 1.69 -6.68
CA GLY A 30 5.23 2.37 -5.87
C GLY A 30 6.47 1.51 -5.69
N LYS A 31 7.59 2.17 -5.38
CA LYS A 31 8.85 1.52 -5.03
C LYS A 31 9.30 1.98 -3.65
N ALA A 32 10.08 1.14 -2.97
CA ALA A 32 10.66 1.48 -1.67
C ALA A 32 11.97 0.74 -1.44
N THR A 33 12.85 1.29 -0.60
CA THR A 33 14.00 0.59 -0.03
C THR A 33 13.57 -0.43 1.03
N LYS A 34 12.42 -0.20 1.69
CA LYS A 34 11.77 -1.13 2.60
C LYS A 34 10.27 -1.14 2.35
N LEU A 35 9.78 -2.19 1.71
CA LEU A 35 8.38 -2.30 1.30
C LEU A 35 7.40 -2.23 2.48
N ASN A 36 7.71 -2.90 3.58
CA ASN A 36 6.85 -2.91 4.77
C ASN A 36 6.61 -1.52 5.37
N GLU A 37 7.66 -0.70 5.50
CA GLU A 37 7.56 0.65 6.07
C GLU A 37 6.79 1.57 5.12
N ARG A 38 7.10 1.52 3.82
CA ARG A 38 6.43 2.38 2.82
C ARG A 38 4.95 2.09 2.70
N ILE A 39 4.57 0.81 2.69
CA ILE A 39 3.16 0.45 2.54
C ILE A 39 2.38 0.84 3.81
N ARG A 40 2.97 0.65 5.00
CA ARG A 40 2.36 1.07 6.28
C ARG A 40 2.15 2.58 6.39
N SER A 41 3.04 3.40 5.80
CA SER A 41 2.92 4.86 5.91
C SER A 41 1.61 5.39 5.32
N TYR A 42 1.08 4.75 4.29
CA TYR A 42 -0.21 5.13 3.71
C TYR A 42 -1.39 4.91 4.64
N PHE A 43 -1.32 3.99 5.60
CA PHE A 43 -2.41 3.68 6.53
C PHE A 43 -2.19 4.30 7.92
N SER A 44 -1.25 5.24 8.03
CA SER A 44 -1.04 6.01 9.26
C SER A 44 -2.06 7.15 9.36
N ASN A 45 -2.26 7.70 10.56
CA ASN A 45 -3.21 8.81 10.78
C ASN A 45 -2.89 10.08 9.98
N ASN A 46 -1.64 10.25 9.55
CA ASN A 46 -1.21 11.38 8.72
C ASN A 46 -0.29 10.86 7.61
N PRO A 47 -0.87 10.28 6.54
CA PRO A 47 -0.09 9.69 5.48
C PRO A 47 0.62 10.78 4.66
N ASP A 48 1.85 10.51 4.25
CA ASP A 48 2.62 11.39 3.36
C ASP A 48 1.99 11.53 1.96
N ARG A 49 1.02 10.66 1.64
CA ARG A 49 0.22 10.67 0.41
C ARG A 49 -1.26 10.49 0.74
N ALA A 50 -1.96 11.58 1.05
CA ALA A 50 -3.38 11.57 1.40
C ALA A 50 -4.28 10.88 0.34
N MET A 51 -3.95 11.00 -0.95
CA MET A 51 -4.74 10.40 -2.03
C MET A 51 -4.67 8.88 -2.14
N ILE A 52 -3.68 8.24 -1.51
CA ILE A 52 -3.42 6.80 -1.69
C ILE A 52 -4.45 5.95 -0.95
N PRO A 53 -4.77 6.21 0.33
CA PRO A 53 -5.90 5.57 1.00
C PRO A 53 -7.20 5.66 0.20
N ASP A 54 -7.58 6.87 -0.23
CA ASP A 54 -8.81 7.10 -0.99
C ASP A 54 -8.86 6.30 -2.30
N LEU A 55 -7.72 6.14 -2.96
CA LEU A 55 -7.62 5.37 -4.20
C LEU A 55 -7.82 3.87 -3.95
N ILE A 56 -7.34 3.34 -2.82
CA ILE A 56 -7.40 1.92 -2.47
C ILE A 56 -8.80 1.53 -1.96
N GLU A 57 -9.52 2.47 -1.37
CA GLU A 57 -10.87 2.24 -0.85
C GLU A 57 -11.96 2.17 -1.93
N ARG A 58 -11.65 2.59 -3.16
CA ARG A 58 -12.54 2.51 -4.35
C ARG A 58 -12.68 1.09 -4.90
#